data_AF-A0A4S4MS06-F1
#
_entry.id   AF-A0A4S4MS06-F1
#
_cell.length_a   1.000
_cell.length_b   1.000
_cell.length_c   1.000
_cell.angle_alpha   90.00
_cell.angle_beta   90.00
_cell.angle_gamma   90.00
#
_symmetry.space_group_name_H-M   'P 1'
#
loop_
_entity.id
_entity.type
_entity.pdbx_description
1 polymer ?
#
loop_
_entity_poly.entity_id
_entity_poly.type
_entity_poly.pdbx_seq_one_letter_code
_entity_poly.pdbx_strand_id
1 'polypeptide(L)'
;MKGAFGTRSNKPLLGGTVKDASGKIVGKIVPNTSASHGVVDVYGTYHPNVSMTIQWDADGTFAYLNLNGVGVMGAPTTVYIHMEADATSSYFWLNRRFLIGKVSHAPDGSLAFFDIFALNELQVDAKKVVQYSAVPVSVKASA
;
A
#
# COMPACT_ATOMS: atom_id res chain seq x y z
N MET A 1 -18.86 8.22 8.40
CA MET A 1 -19.99 9.17 8.19
C MET A 1 -20.88 8.63 7.08
N LYS A 2 -22.19 8.50 7.29
CA LYS A 2 -23.13 7.96 6.29
C LYS A 2 -23.69 9.11 5.43
N GLY A 3 -23.71 8.94 4.11
CA GLY A 3 -24.27 9.86 3.15
C GLY A 3 -24.97 9.13 1.99
N ALA A 4 -25.46 9.87 1.00
CA ALA A 4 -26.21 9.32 -0.14
C ALA A 4 -25.41 8.28 -0.96
N PHE A 5 -24.07 8.36 -0.92
CA PHE A 5 -23.16 7.46 -1.63
C PHE A 5 -22.55 6.37 -0.74
N GLY A 6 -23.15 6.12 0.44
CA GLY A 6 -22.69 5.11 1.38
C GLY A 6 -21.96 5.68 2.61
N THR A 7 -21.11 4.88 3.23
CA THR A 7 -20.41 5.22 4.48
C THR A 7 -18.94 5.53 4.23
N ARG A 8 -18.53 6.76 4.53
CA ARG A 8 -17.14 7.21 4.49
C ARG A 8 -16.37 6.71 5.73
N SER A 9 -15.19 6.14 5.50
CA SER A 9 -14.17 5.85 6.51
C SER A 9 -12.96 6.78 6.31
N ASN A 10 -12.46 7.34 7.40
CA ASN A 10 -11.25 8.15 7.43
C ASN A 10 -10.45 7.75 8.67
N LYS A 11 -9.20 7.31 8.48
CA LYS A 11 -8.28 6.96 9.55
C LYS A 11 -6.91 7.57 9.26
N PRO A 12 -6.33 8.35 10.18
CA PRO A 12 -4.92 8.75 10.03
C PRO A 12 -4.02 7.51 10.13
N LEU A 13 -2.87 7.56 9.47
CA LEU A 13 -1.79 6.59 9.72
C LEU A 13 -0.71 7.34 10.50
N LEU A 14 -0.64 7.09 11.81
CA LEU A 14 0.15 7.89 12.75
C LEU A 14 1.65 7.58 12.67
N GLY A 15 2.00 6.42 12.10
CA GLY A 15 3.36 5.95 11.96
C GLY A 15 3.37 4.48 11.58
N GLY A 16 4.57 3.93 11.45
CA GLY A 16 4.72 2.55 11.06
C GLY A 16 6.13 2.17 10.65
N THR A 17 6.36 0.87 10.53
CA THR A 17 7.64 0.29 10.12
C THR A 17 7.48 -0.35 8.75
N VAL A 18 8.49 -0.14 7.89
CA VAL A 18 8.60 -0.77 6.59
C VAL A 18 9.64 -1.88 6.67
N LYS A 19 9.27 -3.07 6.21
CA LYS A 19 10.13 -4.25 6.20
C LYS A 19 10.31 -4.79 4.79
N ASP A 20 11.52 -5.24 4.48
CA ASP A 20 11.77 -6.02 3.26
C ASP A 20 11.32 -7.48 3.41
N ALA A 21 11.50 -8.25 2.32
CA ALA A 21 11.14 -9.66 2.24
C ALA A 21 11.86 -10.56 3.25
N SER A 22 13.02 -10.14 3.77
CA SER A 22 13.75 -10.85 4.82
C SER A 22 13.23 -10.53 6.22
N GLY A 23 12.30 -9.57 6.34
CA GLY A 23 11.77 -9.07 7.60
C GLY A 23 12.63 -7.97 8.24
N LYS A 24 13.72 -7.55 7.57
CA LYS A 24 14.57 -6.45 8.03
C LYS A 24 13.84 -5.12 7.90
N ILE A 25 13.98 -4.27 8.90
CA ILE A 25 13.46 -2.89 8.85
C ILE A 25 14.32 -2.08 7.88
N VAL A 26 13.65 -1.41 6.93
CA VAL A 26 14.30 -0.64 5.86
C VAL A 26 13.78 0.79 5.75
N GLY A 27 12.82 1.16 6.60
CA GLY A 27 12.25 2.48 6.64
C GLY A 27 11.06 2.58 7.58
N LYS A 28 10.42 3.73 7.56
CA LYS A 28 9.31 4.08 8.44
C LYS A 28 8.28 4.94 7.71
N ILE A 29 7.03 4.87 8.16
CA ILE A 29 6.02 5.85 7.76
C ILE A 29 6.34 7.18 8.43
N VAL A 30 6.34 8.26 7.66
CA VAL A 30 6.55 9.61 8.18
C VAL A 30 5.31 10.04 8.96
N PRO A 31 5.41 10.39 10.24
CA PRO A 31 4.26 10.78 11.06
C PRO A 31 3.46 11.93 10.43
N ASN A 32 2.13 11.87 10.54
CA ASN A 32 1.19 12.92 10.11
C ASN A 32 1.15 13.23 8.60
N THR A 33 1.78 12.40 7.77
CA THR A 33 1.79 12.58 6.30
C THR A 33 0.91 11.56 5.56
N SER A 34 0.25 10.67 6.30
CA SER A 34 -0.34 9.44 5.77
C SER A 34 -1.75 9.26 6.30
N ALA A 35 -2.64 8.74 5.46
CA ALA A 35 -4.05 8.56 5.78
C ALA A 35 -4.67 7.42 4.95
N SER A 36 -5.62 6.73 5.56
CA SER A 36 -6.49 5.75 4.92
C SER A 36 -7.90 6.31 4.84
N HIS A 37 -8.34 6.53 3.61
CA HIS A 37 -9.70 6.92 3.27
C HIS A 37 -10.43 5.75 2.64
N GLY A 38 -11.76 5.79 2.64
CA GLY A 38 -12.54 4.86 1.85
C GLY A 38 -14.03 5.11 1.92
N VAL A 39 -14.76 4.43 1.04
CA VAL A 39 -16.23 4.44 1.00
C VAL A 39 -16.71 3.01 0.94
N VAL A 40 -17.63 2.65 1.83
CA VAL A 40 -18.50 1.50 1.62
C VAL A 40 -19.75 2.01 0.92
N ASP A 41 -19.93 1.64 -0.34
CA ASP A 41 -21.08 2.09 -1.12
C ASP A 41 -22.39 1.43 -0.67
N VAL A 42 -23.50 1.82 -1.32
CA VAL A 42 -24.84 1.31 -0.99
C VAL A 42 -25.02 -0.18 -1.27
N TYR A 43 -24.15 -0.77 -2.10
CA TYR A 43 -24.13 -2.21 -2.39
C TYR A 43 -23.21 -2.98 -1.45
N GLY A 44 -22.56 -2.31 -0.50
CA GLY A 44 -21.62 -2.91 0.45
C GLY A 44 -20.19 -3.08 -0.09
N THR A 45 -19.89 -2.55 -1.28
CA THR A 45 -18.53 -2.61 -1.84
C THR A 45 -17.66 -1.54 -1.20
N TYR A 46 -16.46 -1.92 -0.74
CA TYR A 46 -15.49 -1.02 -0.14
C TYR A 46 -14.47 -0.54 -1.17
N HIS A 47 -14.31 0.78 -1.27
CA HIS A 47 -13.38 1.47 -2.16
C HIS A 47 -12.31 2.19 -1.33
N PRO A 48 -11.21 1.50 -0.93
CA PRO A 48 -10.11 2.14 -0.21
C PRO A 48 -9.30 3.09 -1.11
N ASN A 49 -8.90 4.21 -0.52
CA ASN A 49 -7.90 5.13 -1.05
C ASN A 49 -6.92 5.47 0.08
N VAL A 50 -5.66 5.07 -0.04
CA VAL A 50 -4.66 5.26 1.01
C VAL A 50 -3.50 6.08 0.44
N SER A 51 -3.10 7.11 1.16
CA SER A 51 -1.88 7.87 0.88
C SER A 51 -0.87 7.63 1.99
N MET A 52 0.37 7.32 1.63
CA MET A 52 1.42 7.00 2.59
C MET A 52 2.75 7.63 2.17
N THR A 53 3.46 8.24 3.11
CA THR A 53 4.85 8.69 2.89
C THR A 53 5.79 7.81 3.70
N ILE A 54 6.78 7.24 3.02
CA ILE A 54 7.85 6.42 3.60
C ILE A 54 9.14 7.24 3.61
N GLN A 55 9.91 7.13 4.68
CA GLN A 55 11.32 7.51 4.71
C GLN A 55 12.18 6.25 4.80
N TRP A 56 13.13 6.09 3.88
CA TRP A 56 14.04 4.96 3.84
C TRP A 56 15.19 5.14 4.83
N ASP A 57 15.55 4.08 5.56
CA ASP A 57 16.63 4.15 6.55
C ASP A 57 18.02 4.19 5.90
N ALA A 58 18.14 3.69 4.66
CA ALA A 58 19.42 3.56 3.97
C ALA A 58 20.03 4.92 3.57
N ASP A 59 19.20 5.89 3.17
CA ASP A 59 19.64 7.18 2.63
C ASP A 59 18.81 8.38 3.12
N GLY A 60 17.80 8.15 3.95
CA GLY A 60 16.91 9.19 4.46
C GLY A 60 15.95 9.79 3.41
N THR A 61 15.94 9.27 2.18
CA THR A 61 15.08 9.75 1.10
C THR A 61 13.62 9.33 1.31
N PHE A 62 12.70 10.05 0.65
CA PHE A 62 11.28 9.81 0.77
C PHE A 62 10.70 9.10 -0.46
N ALA A 63 9.62 8.35 -0.21
CA ALA A 63 8.71 7.89 -1.24
C ALA A 63 7.26 8.19 -0.85
N TYR A 64 6.46 8.62 -1.81
CA TYR A 64 5.01 8.74 -1.66
C TYR A 64 4.33 7.55 -2.33
N LEU A 65 3.32 6.99 -1.69
CA LEU A 65 2.50 5.90 -2.20
C LEU A 65 1.04 6.33 -2.19
N ASN A 66 0.37 6.11 -3.32
CA ASN A 66 -1.08 6.22 -3.46
C ASN A 66 -1.66 4.84 -3.82
N LEU A 67 -2.53 4.32 -2.95
CA LEU A 67 -3.09 2.99 -3.07
C LEU A 67 -4.60 3.09 -3.31
N ASN A 68 -5.11 2.39 -4.32
CA ASN A 68 -6.53 2.36 -4.67
C ASN A 68 -6.98 0.92 -4.85
N GLY A 69 -8.17 0.57 -4.37
CA GLY A 69 -8.70 -0.78 -4.57
C GLY A 69 -10.20 -0.86 -4.50
N VAL A 70 -10.68 -2.09 -4.60
CA VAL A 70 -12.09 -2.48 -4.48
C VAL A 70 -12.12 -3.78 -3.69
N GLY A 71 -12.98 -3.87 -2.68
CA GLY A 71 -13.06 -5.03 -1.80
C GLY A 71 -14.25 -4.99 -0.84
N VAL A 72 -14.06 -5.60 0.33
CA VAL A 72 -15.07 -5.66 1.39
C VAL A 72 -14.44 -5.11 2.67
N MET A 73 -15.15 -4.21 3.34
CA MET A 73 -14.64 -3.60 4.57
C MET A 73 -14.37 -4.66 5.64
N GLY A 74 -13.19 -4.63 6.25
CA GLY A 74 -12.74 -5.62 7.23
C GLY A 74 -12.12 -6.89 6.64
N ALA A 75 -12.28 -7.15 5.34
CA ALA A 75 -11.58 -8.22 4.65
C ALA A 75 -10.27 -7.71 4.02
N PRO A 76 -9.27 -8.59 3.82
CA PRO A 76 -8.10 -8.23 3.04
C PRO A 76 -8.49 -7.78 1.63
N THR A 77 -7.97 -6.64 1.19
CA THR A 77 -8.33 -6.01 -0.08
C THR A 77 -7.10 -5.86 -0.97
N THR A 78 -7.21 -6.26 -2.24
CA THR A 78 -6.16 -6.02 -3.24
C THR A 78 -6.23 -4.58 -3.73
N VAL A 79 -5.07 -3.95 -3.86
CA VAL A 79 -4.94 -2.54 -4.28
C VAL A 79 -3.91 -2.41 -5.41
N TYR A 80 -4.16 -1.48 -6.32
CA TYR A 80 -3.13 -0.89 -7.17
C TYR A 80 -2.35 0.15 -6.35
N ILE A 81 -1.05 0.24 -6.58
CA ILE A 81 -0.16 1.18 -5.90
C ILE A 81 0.58 2.02 -6.94
N HIS A 82 0.43 3.33 -6.87
CA HIS A 82 1.32 4.28 -7.51
C HIS A 82 2.38 4.72 -6.49
N MET A 83 3.65 4.67 -6.87
CA MET A 83 4.75 5.15 -6.04
C MET A 83 5.43 6.32 -6.74
N GLU A 84 5.86 7.31 -5.97
CA GLU A 84 6.69 8.42 -6.42
C GLU A 84 7.94 8.44 -5.54
N ALA A 85 9.13 8.45 -6.15
CA ALA A 85 10.40 8.56 -5.46
C ALA A 85 11.44 9.25 -6.33
N ASP A 86 12.37 9.95 -5.69
CA ASP A 86 13.54 10.55 -6.36
C ASP A 86 14.42 9.44 -6.96
N ALA A 87 15.05 9.71 -8.11
CA ALA A 87 16.00 8.83 -8.78
C ALA A 87 17.19 8.40 -7.91
N THR A 88 17.53 9.20 -6.91
CA THR A 88 18.60 8.93 -5.95
C THR A 88 18.19 8.00 -4.80
N SER A 89 16.90 7.65 -4.67
CA SER A 89 16.38 6.84 -3.58
C SER A 89 16.79 5.36 -3.69
N SER A 90 17.14 4.75 -2.54
CA SER A 90 17.53 3.34 -2.38
C SER A 90 16.48 2.35 -2.90
N TYR A 91 15.24 2.80 -3.06
CA TYR A 91 14.12 2.00 -3.58
C TYR A 91 13.49 2.60 -4.84
N PHE A 92 14.18 3.51 -5.54
CA PHE A 92 13.68 4.11 -6.79
C PHE A 92 13.31 3.08 -7.85
N TRP A 93 13.92 1.89 -7.83
CA TRP A 93 13.56 0.81 -8.76
C TRP A 93 12.08 0.39 -8.66
N LEU A 94 11.42 0.57 -7.51
CA LEU A 94 9.98 0.33 -7.33
C LEU A 94 9.11 1.37 -8.05
N ASN A 95 9.57 2.63 -8.13
CA ASN A 95 8.88 3.73 -8.83
C ASN A 95 8.70 3.44 -10.34
N ARG A 96 9.50 2.51 -10.90
CA ARG A 96 9.48 2.13 -12.32
C ARG A 96 8.74 0.82 -12.58
N ARG A 97 7.88 0.37 -11.65
CA ARG A 97 7.18 -0.92 -11.73
C ARG A 97 5.68 -0.74 -11.56
N PHE A 98 4.91 -1.66 -12.13
CA PHE A 98 3.52 -1.81 -11.73
C PHE A 98 3.49 -2.47 -10.35
N LEU A 99 2.93 -1.79 -9.37
CA LEU A 99 2.84 -2.28 -8.00
C LEU A 99 1.40 -2.69 -7.69
N ILE A 100 1.25 -3.88 -7.12
CA ILE A 100 0.01 -4.32 -6.49
C ILE A 100 0.25 -4.51 -5.01
N GLY A 101 -0.79 -4.47 -4.20
CA GLY A 101 -0.67 -4.77 -2.80
C GLY A 101 -1.88 -5.44 -2.20
N LYS A 102 -1.71 -5.85 -0.95
CA LYS A 102 -2.78 -6.38 -0.10
C LYS A 102 -2.85 -5.55 1.15
N VAL A 103 -4.02 -4.99 1.42
CA VAL A 103 -4.30 -4.24 2.64
C VAL A 103 -5.11 -5.13 3.58
N SER A 104 -4.68 -5.24 4.83
CA SER A 104 -5.41 -5.97 5.88
C SER A 104 -5.30 -5.23 7.21
N HIS A 105 -6.10 -5.63 8.20
CA HIS A 105 -6.15 -4.98 9.51
C HIS A 105 -6.05 -6.02 10.61
N ALA A 106 -5.51 -5.60 11.76
CA ALA A 106 -5.62 -6.39 12.97
C ALA A 106 -7.11 -6.54 13.37
N PRO A 107 -7.48 -7.61 14.09
CA PRO A 107 -8.89 -7.87 14.48
C PRO A 107 -9.53 -6.72 15.28
N ASP A 108 -8.73 -6.02 16.08
CA ASP A 108 -9.14 -4.84 16.85
C ASP A 108 -9.15 -3.54 16.04
N GLY A 109 -8.70 -3.57 14.78
CA GLY A 109 -8.60 -2.43 13.89
C GLY A 109 -7.54 -1.40 14.28
N SER A 110 -6.65 -1.70 15.23
CA SER A 110 -5.60 -0.80 15.73
C SER A 110 -4.41 -0.66 14.77
N LEU A 111 -4.22 -1.68 13.93
CA LEU A 111 -3.11 -1.77 12.98
C LEU A 111 -3.62 -2.07 11.58
N ALA A 112 -2.95 -1.47 10.60
CA ALA A 112 -3.07 -1.83 9.19
C ALA A 112 -1.77 -2.46 8.69
N PHE A 113 -1.90 -3.46 7.83
CA PHE A 113 -0.79 -4.13 7.16
C PHE A 113 -0.93 -3.95 5.66
N PHE A 114 0.15 -3.53 5.01
CA PHE A 114 0.23 -3.31 3.58
C PHE A 114 1.36 -4.16 3.03
N ASP A 115 1.02 -5.22 2.31
CA ASP A 115 2.01 -5.98 1.54
C ASP A 115 2.09 -5.39 0.14
N ILE A 116 3.28 -5.00 -0.29
CA ILE A 116 3.55 -4.37 -1.59
C ILE A 116 4.33 -5.37 -2.45
N PHE A 117 3.87 -5.56 -3.68
CA PHE A 117 4.45 -6.49 -4.63
C PHE A 117 4.72 -5.77 -5.95
N ALA A 118 5.98 -5.79 -6.39
CA ALA A 118 6.34 -5.32 -7.72
C ALA A 118 6.10 -6.42 -8.76
N LEU A 119 5.40 -6.08 -9.84
CA LEU A 119 5.30 -6.95 -10.99
C LEU A 119 6.55 -6.80 -11.86
N ASN A 120 7.18 -7.91 -12.22
CA ASN A 120 8.25 -7.92 -13.20
C ASN A 120 7.66 -8.02 -14.61
N GLU A 121 8.21 -7.22 -15.54
CA GLU A 121 7.98 -7.42 -16.96
C GLU A 121 8.72 -8.70 -17.38
N LEU A 122 7.97 -9.75 -17.74
CA LEU A 122 8.45 -10.81 -18.60
C LEU A 122 7.87 -10.55 -19.98
N GLN A 123 8.72 -10.60 -21.01
CA GLN A 123 8.30 -10.38 -22.39
C GLN A 123 7.11 -11.26 -22.74
N VAL A 124 6.07 -10.64 -23.27
CA VAL A 124 4.82 -11.27 -23.67
C VAL A 124 5.02 -11.86 -25.06
N ASP A 125 5.61 -13.06 -25.14
CA ASP A 125 5.33 -13.91 -26.28
C ASP A 125 3.98 -14.59 -26.03
N ALA A 126 3.04 -14.30 -26.92
CA ALA A 126 1.64 -14.65 -26.82
C ALA A 126 1.44 -16.17 -26.67
N LYS A 127 1.46 -16.69 -25.43
CA LYS A 127 0.74 -17.89 -24.95
C LYS A 127 1.05 -18.39 -23.53
N LYS A 128 1.89 -17.73 -22.70
CA LYS A 128 2.16 -18.23 -21.34
C LYS A 128 2.15 -17.15 -20.26
N VAL A 129 1.33 -17.45 -19.26
CA VAL A 129 1.15 -16.83 -17.93
C VAL A 129 2.34 -16.02 -17.44
N VAL A 130 2.08 -14.76 -17.09
CA VAL A 130 3.02 -13.86 -16.41
C VAL A 130 3.41 -14.48 -15.06
N GLN A 131 4.68 -14.84 -14.91
CA GLN A 131 5.23 -15.31 -13.65
C GLN A 131 5.53 -14.10 -12.76
N TYR A 132 4.84 -14.00 -11.63
CA TYR A 132 5.04 -12.96 -10.64
C TYR A 132 6.21 -13.33 -9.72
N SER A 133 7.40 -12.76 -9.93
CA SER A 133 8.40 -12.71 -8.86
C SER A 133 8.18 -11.42 -8.08
N ALA A 134 7.32 -11.51 -7.07
CA ALA A 134 7.07 -10.39 -6.20
C ALA A 134 8.22 -10.23 -5.20
N VAL A 135 8.74 -9.00 -5.05
CA VAL A 135 9.55 -8.64 -3.88
C VAL A 135 8.59 -8.04 -2.86
N PRO A 136 8.20 -8.77 -1.81
CA PRO A 136 7.31 -8.22 -0.80
C PRO A 136 8.02 -7.15 0.01
N VAL A 137 7.39 -5.99 0.12
CA VAL A 137 7.68 -5.00 1.15
C VAL A 137 6.44 -4.90 2.02
N SER A 138 6.56 -5.22 3.30
CA SER A 138 5.44 -5.17 4.25
C SER A 138 5.54 -3.91 5.09
N VAL A 139 4.47 -3.13 5.12
CA VAL A 139 4.33 -1.95 5.98
C VAL A 139 3.33 -2.27 7.09
N LYS A 140 3.74 -2.02 8.34
CA LYS A 140 2.85 -2.06 9.50
C LYS A 140 2.59 -0.64 9.98
N ALA A 141 1.35 -0.19 9.92
CA ALA A 141 0.93 1.15 10.35
C ALA A 141 0.04 1.10 11.59
N SER A 142 0.18 2.08 12.48
CA SER A 142 -0.75 2.32 13.60
C SER A 142 -1.79 3.37 13.22
N ALA A 143 -3.06 3.04 13.43
CA ALA A 143 -4.22 3.91 13.16
C ALA A 143 -4.71 4.65 14.41
#